data_AF-A0A091H4C8-F1
#
_entry.id   AF-A0A091H4C8-F1
#
_cell.length_a   1.000
_cell.length_b   1.000
_cell.length_c   1.000
_cell.angle_alpha   90.00
_cell.angle_beta   90.00
_cell.angle_gamma   90.00
#
_symmetry.space_group_name_H-M   'P 1'
#
loop_
_entity.id
_entity.type
_entity.pdbx_description
1 polymer ?
#
loop_
_entity_poly.entity_id
_entity_poly.type
_entity_poly.pdbx_seq_one_letter_code
_entity_poly.pdbx_strand_id
1 'polypeptide(L)'
;MVSQLETQITKLTDALENQTRLYQEALERSRKAEKHSENFQDQLKRLEEELLSVDLMQDVLKLEKQKYLKFLEQLNEKMKLDSLAAEVGFDMNMDAILARVEKLVKLEGDAVVENKTMAYSLRRKLKSQKEKLESKELHMNLLRQKITQLEEEKQVRTALAAERDEANLAVRKLHKTTERLQKQLDLARETITDLKAKLSETNELKIKTLEQNRTIEELRKSQGKLERMKEKAEKQLTSVKSELLLKERKANEDKEKTKNTLEVVTSEIKVLKTTLAELAKRERQLADFREVVSRMLGLNIASLALPDYEIITRLEGLIHYHQHHCFPCVCLKDMARAPEEHSQRNIELPH
;
A
#
# COMPACT_ATOMS: atom_id res chain seq x y z
N MET A 1 217.23 49.06 -3.91
CA MET A 1 216.00 48.85 -4.70
C MET A 1 215.19 47.66 -4.20
N VAL A 2 215.73 46.42 -4.15
CA VAL A 2 214.95 45.21 -3.78
C VAL A 2 214.16 45.34 -2.45
N SER A 3 214.83 45.68 -1.34
CA SER A 3 214.21 45.86 -0.01
C SER A 3 213.05 46.88 0.05
N GLN A 4 213.02 47.84 -0.87
CA GLN A 4 211.98 48.88 -0.91
C GLN A 4 210.71 48.38 -1.63
N LEU A 5 210.86 47.41 -2.53
CA LEU A 5 209.73 46.70 -3.14
C LEU A 5 209.17 45.64 -2.18
N GLU A 6 210.04 44.91 -1.47
CA GLU A 6 209.61 43.93 -0.45
C GLU A 6 208.74 44.56 0.65
N THR A 7 209.10 45.76 1.11
CA THR A 7 208.32 46.52 2.10
C THR A 7 207.05 47.18 1.55
N GLN A 8 206.91 47.32 0.23
CA GLN A 8 205.63 47.67 -0.41
C GLN A 8 204.75 46.44 -0.63
N ILE A 9 205.34 45.31 -1.04
CA ILE A 9 204.66 44.03 -1.21
C ILE A 9 204.03 43.60 0.11
N THR A 10 204.78 43.57 1.23
CA THR A 10 204.21 43.18 2.54
C THR A 10 203.06 44.09 2.97
N LYS A 11 203.16 45.41 2.82
CA LYS A 11 202.06 46.34 3.11
C LYS A 11 200.83 46.13 2.23
N LEU A 12 201.02 45.79 0.95
CA LEU A 12 199.92 45.47 0.04
C LEU A 12 199.30 44.12 0.37
N THR A 13 200.09 43.13 0.80
CA THR A 13 199.61 41.83 1.30
C THR A 13 198.80 42.00 2.59
N ASP A 14 199.31 42.72 3.59
CA ASP A 14 198.60 43.01 4.85
C ASP A 14 197.29 43.77 4.60
N ALA A 15 197.30 44.73 3.65
CA ALA A 15 196.11 45.46 3.26
C ALA A 15 195.07 44.55 2.57
N LEU A 16 195.51 43.68 1.66
CA LEU A 16 194.66 42.72 0.95
C LEU A 16 194.08 41.68 1.91
N GLU A 17 194.86 41.19 2.88
CA GLU A 17 194.41 40.22 3.88
C GLU A 17 193.38 40.84 4.84
N ASN A 18 193.63 42.06 5.34
CA ASN A 18 192.63 42.79 6.13
C ASN A 18 191.36 43.10 5.32
N GLN A 19 191.49 43.49 4.05
CA GLN A 19 190.34 43.72 3.17
C GLN A 19 189.54 42.42 2.91
N THR A 20 190.23 41.29 2.77
CA THR A 20 189.62 39.96 2.60
C THR A 20 188.88 39.53 3.87
N ARG A 21 189.47 39.73 5.06
CA ARG A 21 188.82 39.45 6.35
C ARG A 21 187.55 40.31 6.53
N LEU A 22 187.65 41.62 6.30
CA LEU A 22 186.51 42.53 6.38
C LEU A 22 185.39 42.17 5.39
N TYR A 23 185.75 41.71 4.18
CA TYR A 23 184.79 41.22 3.20
C TYR A 23 184.09 39.93 3.67
N GLN A 24 184.83 38.98 4.26
CA GLN A 24 184.26 37.77 4.85
C GLN A 24 183.32 38.07 6.03
N GLU A 25 183.73 38.97 6.94
CA GLU A 25 182.90 39.44 8.06
C GLU A 25 181.60 40.11 7.58
N ALA A 26 181.69 40.97 6.56
CA ALA A 26 180.53 41.60 5.92
C ALA A 26 179.61 40.57 5.25
N LEU A 27 180.18 39.56 4.59
CA LEU A 27 179.44 38.50 3.89
C LEU A 27 178.75 37.54 4.88
N GLU A 28 179.39 37.20 6.01
CA GLU A 28 178.72 36.50 7.12
C GLU A 28 177.59 37.32 7.72
N ARG A 29 177.79 38.63 7.92
CA ARG A 29 176.77 39.53 8.44
C ARG A 29 175.58 39.62 7.46
N SER A 30 175.85 39.63 6.16
CA SER A 30 174.83 39.57 5.10
C SER A 30 174.04 38.26 5.19
N ARG A 31 174.70 37.10 5.24
CA ARG A 31 174.03 35.78 5.36
C ARG A 31 173.17 35.66 6.63
N LYS A 32 173.64 36.23 7.75
CA LYS A 32 172.86 36.27 9.01
C LYS A 32 171.62 37.16 8.85
N ALA A 33 171.77 38.35 8.25
CA ALA A 33 170.65 39.25 7.97
C ALA A 33 169.63 38.64 6.98
N GLU A 34 170.10 37.94 5.95
CA GLU A 34 169.28 37.22 4.97
C GLU A 34 168.45 36.13 5.64
N LYS A 35 169.06 35.26 6.44
CA LYS A 35 168.34 34.23 7.22
C LYS A 35 167.33 34.82 8.21
N HIS A 36 167.64 35.97 8.82
CA HIS A 36 166.68 36.68 9.66
C HIS A 36 165.52 37.24 8.82
N SER A 37 165.79 37.80 7.65
CA SER A 37 164.78 38.30 6.71
C SER A 37 163.85 37.19 6.23
N GLU A 38 164.39 36.01 5.87
CA GLU A 38 163.59 34.82 5.50
C GLU A 38 162.65 34.40 6.63
N ASN A 39 163.17 34.28 7.86
CA ASN A 39 162.34 33.88 9.01
C ASN A 39 161.25 34.93 9.34
N PHE A 40 161.56 36.23 9.27
CA PHE A 40 160.55 37.28 9.43
C PHE A 40 159.52 37.25 8.29
N GLN A 41 159.94 36.99 7.06
CA GLN A 41 159.04 36.88 5.91
C GLN A 41 158.09 35.67 6.05
N ASP A 42 158.57 34.53 6.54
CA ASP A 42 157.72 33.36 6.80
C ASP A 42 156.81 33.53 8.02
N GLN A 43 157.23 34.31 9.03
CA GLN A 43 156.37 34.71 10.14
C GLN A 43 155.27 35.67 9.67
N LEU A 44 155.60 36.65 8.81
CA LEU A 44 154.62 37.56 8.22
C LEU A 44 153.58 36.80 7.37
N LYS A 45 154.01 35.92 6.46
CA LYS A 45 153.08 35.10 5.65
C LYS A 45 152.10 34.30 6.52
N ARG A 46 152.58 33.65 7.59
CA ARG A 46 151.71 32.89 8.51
C ARG A 46 150.69 33.78 9.22
N LEU A 47 151.11 34.96 9.67
CA LEU A 47 150.20 35.92 10.31
C LEU A 47 149.20 36.52 9.31
N GLU A 48 149.60 36.73 8.05
CA GLU A 48 148.71 37.15 6.96
C GLU A 48 147.67 36.06 6.64
N GLU A 49 148.08 34.79 6.57
CA GLU A 49 147.19 33.63 6.39
C GLU A 49 146.20 33.45 7.56
N GLU A 50 146.68 33.58 8.81
CA GLU A 50 145.83 33.53 10.01
C GLU A 50 144.82 34.69 10.04
N LEU A 51 145.25 35.92 9.71
CA LEU A 51 144.37 37.09 9.63
C LEU A 51 143.27 36.90 8.58
N LEU A 52 143.63 36.45 7.37
CA LEU A 52 142.69 36.16 6.29
C LEU A 52 141.69 35.06 6.68
N SER A 53 142.12 34.04 7.44
CA SER A 53 141.24 33.00 7.97
C SER A 53 140.24 33.57 8.99
N VAL A 54 140.71 34.44 9.90
CA VAL A 54 139.85 35.10 10.89
C VAL A 54 138.81 36.01 10.22
N ASP A 55 139.22 36.80 9.23
CA ASP A 55 138.30 37.68 8.49
C ASP A 55 137.20 36.88 7.76
N LEU A 56 137.57 35.79 7.08
CA LEU A 56 136.62 34.90 6.41
C LEU A 56 135.61 34.29 7.41
N MET A 57 136.09 33.82 8.57
CA MET A 57 135.23 33.28 9.63
C MET A 57 134.32 34.36 10.22
N GLN A 58 134.80 35.60 10.35
CA GLN A 58 133.99 36.73 10.80
C GLN A 58 132.87 37.06 9.81
N ASP A 59 133.12 36.97 8.51
CA ASP A 59 132.12 37.21 7.46
C ASP A 59 131.06 36.09 7.39
N VAL A 60 131.46 34.82 7.57
CA VAL A 60 130.51 33.71 7.72
C VAL A 60 129.60 33.94 8.93
N LEU A 61 130.16 34.33 10.08
CA LEU A 61 129.38 34.62 11.29
C LEU A 61 128.44 35.83 11.12
N LYS A 62 128.87 36.89 10.43
CA LYS A 62 128.01 38.03 10.05
C LYS A 62 126.83 37.57 9.20
N LEU A 63 127.07 36.69 8.22
CA LEU A 63 126.02 36.17 7.33
C LEU A 63 125.02 35.29 8.08
N GLU A 64 125.46 34.43 8.99
CA GLU A 64 124.56 33.65 9.85
C GLU A 64 123.75 34.53 10.79
N LYS A 65 124.38 35.51 11.43
CA LYS A 65 123.68 36.50 12.28
C LYS A 65 122.59 37.25 11.50
N GLN A 66 122.85 37.64 10.25
CA GLN A 66 121.85 38.28 9.38
C GLN A 66 120.68 37.33 9.04
N LYS A 67 120.95 36.05 8.77
CA LYS A 67 119.88 35.05 8.53
C LYS A 67 119.02 34.85 9.77
N TYR A 68 119.65 34.76 10.95
CA TYR A 68 118.96 34.59 12.22
C TYR A 68 118.10 35.80 12.61
N LEU A 69 118.61 37.02 12.42
CA LEU A 69 117.85 38.26 12.62
C LEU A 69 116.60 38.31 11.74
N LYS A 70 116.73 38.03 10.44
CA LYS A 70 115.59 37.96 9.50
C LYS A 70 114.56 36.90 9.88
N PHE A 71 115.00 35.77 10.42
CA PHE A 71 114.10 34.73 10.92
C PHE A 71 113.30 35.20 12.15
N LEU A 72 113.95 35.89 13.10
CA LEU A 72 113.26 36.47 14.26
C LEU A 72 112.30 37.61 13.88
N GLU A 73 112.66 38.46 12.91
CA GLU A 73 111.76 39.48 12.35
C GLU A 73 110.49 38.85 11.77
N GLN A 74 110.63 37.82 10.93
CA GLN A 74 109.49 37.07 10.39
C GLN A 74 108.64 36.42 11.50
N LEU A 75 109.28 35.88 12.54
CA LEU A 75 108.56 35.27 13.64
C LEU A 75 107.74 36.30 14.43
N ASN A 76 108.31 37.48 14.66
CA ASN A 76 107.60 38.59 15.32
C ASN A 76 106.39 39.07 14.52
N GLU A 77 106.52 39.20 13.20
CA GLU A 77 105.41 39.57 12.32
C GLU A 77 104.25 38.55 12.43
N LYS A 78 104.57 37.24 12.39
CA LYS A 78 103.55 36.18 12.53
C LYS A 78 102.94 36.11 13.92
N MET A 79 103.72 36.38 14.96
CA MET A 79 103.28 36.39 16.37
C MET A 79 102.56 37.71 16.78
N LYS A 80 102.67 38.75 15.92
CA LYS A 80 102.25 40.14 16.14
C LYS A 80 102.94 40.78 17.34
N LEU A 81 104.28 40.74 17.32
CA LEU A 81 105.18 41.27 18.36
C LEU A 81 106.02 42.46 17.87
N ASP A 82 105.76 42.99 16.67
CA ASP A 82 106.62 43.96 15.98
C ASP A 82 106.92 45.22 16.80
N SER A 83 105.94 45.74 17.55
CA SER A 83 106.14 46.88 18.46
C SER A 83 106.98 46.53 19.68
N LEU A 84 106.85 45.31 20.21
CA LEU A 84 107.59 44.85 21.38
C LEU A 84 109.06 44.53 21.01
N ALA A 85 109.27 43.98 19.82
CA ALA A 85 110.60 43.69 19.26
C ALA A 85 111.48 44.94 19.15
N ALA A 86 110.86 46.09 18.86
CA ALA A 86 111.54 47.39 18.79
C ALA A 86 111.91 47.97 20.17
N GLU A 87 111.25 47.53 21.25
CA GLU A 87 111.39 48.09 22.60
C GLU A 87 112.32 47.25 23.51
N VAL A 88 112.22 45.93 23.49
CA VAL A 88 112.90 45.06 24.48
C VAL A 88 114.29 44.57 24.03
N GLY A 89 114.67 44.83 22.77
CA GLY A 89 115.97 44.44 22.23
C GLY A 89 116.14 42.94 21.94
N PHE A 90 117.25 42.57 21.32
CA PHE A 90 117.48 41.24 20.74
C PHE A 90 117.45 40.10 21.78
N ASP A 91 118.07 40.29 22.95
CA ASP A 91 118.24 39.23 23.94
C ASP A 91 116.90 38.76 24.54
N MET A 92 115.99 39.70 24.80
CA MET A 92 114.66 39.42 25.38
C MET A 92 113.61 39.06 24.32
N ASN A 93 113.89 39.32 23.04
CA ASN A 93 112.97 39.05 21.94
C ASN A 93 112.63 37.55 21.83
N MET A 94 113.59 36.68 22.12
CA MET A 94 113.41 35.22 22.13
C MET A 94 112.42 34.78 23.22
N ASP A 95 112.54 35.34 24.43
CA ASP A 95 111.64 35.03 25.55
C ASP A 95 110.23 35.59 25.32
N ALA A 96 110.12 36.79 24.72
CA ALA A 96 108.84 37.37 24.32
C ALA A 96 108.12 36.50 23.28
N ILE A 97 108.86 35.97 22.31
CA ILE A 97 108.39 34.98 21.33
C ILE A 97 107.89 33.71 22.03
N LEU A 98 108.67 33.12 22.95
CA LEU A 98 108.31 31.89 23.64
C LEU A 98 107.04 32.07 24.50
N ALA A 99 106.98 33.14 25.29
CA ALA A 99 105.79 33.48 26.09
C ALA A 99 104.55 33.71 25.21
N ARG A 100 104.73 34.28 24.01
CA ARG A 100 103.65 34.48 23.04
C ARG A 100 103.17 33.16 22.43
N VAL A 101 104.08 32.24 22.09
CA VAL A 101 103.75 30.88 21.62
C VAL A 101 102.97 30.13 22.69
N GLU A 102 103.44 30.10 23.94
CA GLU A 102 102.72 29.47 25.05
C GLU A 102 101.31 30.04 25.23
N LYS A 103 101.16 31.37 25.14
CA LYS A 103 99.86 32.04 25.25
C LYS A 103 98.93 31.64 24.11
N LEU A 104 99.43 31.53 22.89
CA LEU A 104 98.62 31.08 21.74
C LEU A 104 98.21 29.62 21.88
N VAL A 105 99.10 28.73 22.34
CA VAL A 105 98.78 27.32 22.61
C VAL A 105 97.70 27.18 23.70
N LYS A 106 97.78 27.98 24.78
CA LYS A 106 96.75 28.01 25.83
C LYS A 106 95.39 28.46 25.28
N LEU A 107 95.35 29.58 24.54
CA LEU A 107 94.12 30.10 23.94
C LEU A 107 93.47 29.13 22.94
N GLU A 108 94.27 28.46 22.11
CA GLU A 108 93.77 27.43 21.18
C GLU A 108 93.24 26.21 21.95
N GLY A 109 93.93 25.79 23.01
CA GLY A 109 93.48 24.72 23.90
C GLY A 109 92.12 25.01 24.55
N ASP A 110 91.97 26.22 25.10
CA ASP A 110 90.71 26.68 25.69
C ASP A 110 89.58 26.72 24.65
N ALA A 111 89.83 27.30 23.46
CA ALA A 111 88.87 27.35 22.37
C ALA A 111 88.46 25.94 21.86
N VAL A 112 89.39 24.99 21.80
CA VAL A 112 89.10 23.58 21.46
C VAL A 112 88.23 22.91 22.52
N VAL A 113 88.48 23.18 23.82
CA VAL A 113 87.64 22.67 24.92
C VAL A 113 86.24 23.28 24.87
N GLU A 114 86.12 24.59 24.70
CA GLU A 114 84.82 25.28 24.54
C GLU A 114 84.04 24.71 23.36
N ASN A 115 84.65 24.61 22.17
CA ASN A 115 84.03 24.03 20.98
C ASN A 115 83.57 22.58 21.22
N LYS A 116 84.37 21.77 21.93
CA LYS A 116 84.01 20.39 22.29
C LYS A 116 82.79 20.34 23.23
N THR A 117 82.72 21.21 24.24
CA THR A 117 81.55 21.29 25.12
C THR A 117 80.30 21.79 24.38
N MET A 118 80.46 22.79 23.50
CA MET A 118 79.37 23.33 22.68
C MET A 118 78.82 22.26 21.74
N ALA A 119 79.68 21.54 21.00
CA ALA A 119 79.31 20.44 20.13
C ALA A 119 78.59 19.31 20.88
N TYR A 120 79.06 18.96 22.08
CA TYR A 120 78.36 17.99 22.94
C TYR A 120 76.96 18.49 23.36
N SER A 121 76.84 19.76 23.76
CA SER A 121 75.56 20.37 24.12
C SER A 121 74.56 20.39 22.95
N LEU A 122 75.04 20.71 21.74
CA LEU A 122 74.25 20.71 20.51
C LEU A 122 73.82 19.30 20.13
N ARG A 123 74.72 18.30 20.23
CA ARG A 123 74.39 16.88 20.01
C ARG A 123 73.31 16.38 20.98
N ARG A 124 73.37 16.80 22.25
CA ARG A 124 72.33 16.48 23.26
C ARG A 124 70.99 17.17 22.93
N LYS A 125 71.00 18.45 22.54
CA LYS A 125 69.81 19.18 22.09
C LYS A 125 69.18 18.52 20.86
N LEU A 126 69.98 18.16 19.86
CA LEU A 126 69.56 17.46 18.64
C LEU A 126 68.88 16.14 18.97
N LYS A 127 69.49 15.30 19.83
CA LYS A 127 68.89 14.03 20.26
C LYS A 127 67.51 14.24 20.92
N SER A 128 67.40 15.19 21.85
CA SER A 128 66.12 15.48 22.52
C SER A 128 65.05 16.03 21.56
N GLN A 129 65.42 16.85 20.58
CA GLN A 129 64.48 17.32 19.56
C GLN A 129 64.02 16.20 18.63
N LYS A 130 64.92 15.26 18.27
CA LYS A 130 64.58 14.08 17.48
C LYS A 130 63.58 13.17 18.20
N GLU A 131 63.84 12.85 19.47
CA GLU A 131 62.94 12.06 20.32
C GLU A 131 61.55 12.72 20.46
N LYS A 132 61.51 14.06 20.61
CA LYS A 132 60.25 14.82 20.64
C LYS A 132 59.51 14.81 19.30
N LEU A 133 60.22 14.83 18.18
CA LEU A 133 59.63 14.74 16.85
C LEU A 133 59.05 13.34 16.61
N GLU A 134 59.81 12.28 16.91
CA GLU A 134 59.37 10.88 16.80
C GLU A 134 58.13 10.63 17.68
N SER A 135 58.09 11.16 18.91
CA SER A 135 56.91 11.10 19.79
C SER A 135 55.68 11.82 19.22
N LYS A 136 55.85 13.00 18.60
CA LYS A 136 54.76 13.73 17.94
C LYS A 136 54.26 13.03 16.68
N GLU A 137 55.16 12.43 15.90
CA GLU A 137 54.82 11.66 14.69
C GLU A 137 53.97 10.44 15.05
N LEU A 138 54.33 9.70 16.11
CA LEU A 138 53.52 8.61 16.64
C LEU A 138 52.12 9.08 17.08
N HIS A 139 52.02 10.22 17.78
CA HIS A 139 50.73 10.78 18.18
C HIS A 139 49.87 11.24 16.97
N MET A 140 50.49 11.86 15.96
CA MET A 140 49.80 12.23 14.71
C MET A 140 49.26 11.00 13.96
N ASN A 141 50.03 9.91 13.90
CA ASN A 141 49.59 8.68 13.24
C ASN A 141 48.45 7.99 14.01
N LEU A 142 48.47 8.00 15.35
CA LEU A 142 47.35 7.53 16.18
C LEU A 142 46.08 8.38 15.96
N LEU A 143 46.22 9.71 15.89
CA LEU A 143 45.10 10.60 15.61
C LEU A 143 44.50 10.36 14.21
N ARG A 144 45.35 10.16 13.19
CA ARG A 144 44.91 9.80 11.82
C ARG A 144 44.12 8.49 11.82
N GLN A 145 44.63 7.45 12.47
CA GLN A 145 43.92 6.16 12.63
C GLN A 145 42.58 6.33 13.37
N LYS A 146 42.51 7.21 14.38
CA LYS A 146 41.24 7.46 15.07
C LYS A 146 40.24 8.23 14.22
N ILE A 147 40.69 9.15 13.36
CA ILE A 147 39.85 9.85 12.39
C ILE A 147 39.26 8.86 11.39
N THR A 148 40.08 8.00 10.77
CA THR A 148 39.57 7.01 9.80
C THR A 148 38.55 6.06 10.42
N GLN A 149 38.80 5.58 11.65
CA GLN A 149 37.83 4.76 12.38
C GLN A 149 36.50 5.50 12.63
N LEU A 150 36.55 6.78 13.01
CA LEU A 150 35.34 7.57 13.25
C LEU A 150 34.58 7.89 11.95
N GLU A 151 35.28 8.02 10.83
CA GLU A 151 34.68 8.19 9.50
C GLU A 151 33.98 6.90 9.04
N GLU A 152 34.61 5.73 9.21
CA GLU A 152 34.02 4.41 8.97
C GLU A 152 32.78 4.18 9.86
N GLU A 153 32.88 4.40 11.18
CA GLU A 153 31.74 4.32 12.10
C GLU A 153 30.59 5.24 11.68
N LYS A 154 30.89 6.47 11.23
CA LYS A 154 29.89 7.43 10.74
C LYS A 154 29.22 6.96 9.44
N GLN A 155 29.97 6.38 8.51
CA GLN A 155 29.42 5.81 7.27
C GLN A 155 28.46 4.66 7.60
N VAL A 156 28.87 3.72 8.44
CA VAL A 156 28.02 2.59 8.89
C VAL A 156 26.75 3.08 9.59
N ARG A 157 26.85 4.05 10.52
CA ARG A 157 25.67 4.63 11.19
C ARG A 157 24.72 5.32 10.21
N THR A 158 25.24 5.98 9.19
CA THR A 158 24.43 6.63 8.13
C THR A 158 23.70 5.58 7.29
N ALA A 159 24.36 4.48 6.90
CA ALA A 159 23.75 3.39 6.16
C ALA A 159 22.62 2.70 6.98
N LEU A 160 22.89 2.36 8.24
CA LEU A 160 21.89 1.77 9.15
C LEU A 160 20.68 2.70 9.39
N ALA A 161 20.88 4.02 9.39
CA ALA A 161 19.76 4.97 9.47
C ALA A 161 18.89 4.94 8.20
N ALA A 162 19.51 4.89 7.01
CA ALA A 162 18.79 4.77 5.75
C ALA A 162 18.01 3.44 5.65
N GLU A 163 18.62 2.30 5.99
CA GLU A 163 17.95 1.00 6.05
C GLU A 163 16.77 1.00 7.04
N ARG A 164 16.95 1.63 8.21
CA ARG A 164 15.87 1.79 9.21
C ARG A 164 14.70 2.60 8.66
N ASP A 165 14.96 3.68 7.93
CA ASP A 165 13.92 4.51 7.34
C ASP A 165 13.20 3.82 6.17
N GLU A 166 13.91 3.04 5.36
CA GLU A 166 13.29 2.17 4.35
C GLU A 166 12.42 1.07 4.97
N ALA A 167 12.91 0.40 6.02
CA ALA A 167 12.13 -0.58 6.78
C ALA A 167 10.88 0.05 7.41
N ASN A 168 10.99 1.24 8.00
CA ASN A 168 9.85 2.01 8.52
C ASN A 168 8.84 2.36 7.42
N LEU A 169 9.31 2.72 6.22
CA LEU A 169 8.45 2.99 5.06
C LEU A 169 7.71 1.71 4.62
N ALA A 170 8.40 0.56 4.57
CA ALA A 170 7.83 -0.73 4.24
C ALA A 170 6.76 -1.15 5.26
N VAL A 171 7.03 -1.03 6.57
CA VAL A 171 6.05 -1.28 7.63
C VAL A 171 4.82 -0.38 7.49
N ARG A 172 4.99 0.92 7.21
CA ARG A 172 3.86 1.85 6.97
C ARG A 172 3.05 1.48 5.73
N LYS A 173 3.67 0.97 4.66
CA LYS A 173 2.98 0.47 3.46
C LYS A 173 2.17 -0.80 3.79
N LEU A 174 2.79 -1.76 4.48
CA LEU A 174 2.14 -3.01 4.90
C LEU A 174 0.95 -2.76 5.84
N HIS A 175 1.09 -1.84 6.81
CA HIS A 175 -0.01 -1.46 7.70
C HIS A 175 -1.22 -0.93 6.92
N LYS A 176 -1.01 -0.03 5.94
CA LYS A 176 -2.07 0.47 5.06
C LYS A 176 -2.71 -0.62 4.20
N THR A 177 -1.96 -1.64 3.78
CA THR A 177 -2.56 -2.79 3.08
C THR A 177 -3.37 -3.68 4.03
N THR A 178 -2.89 -3.90 5.26
CA THR A 178 -3.63 -4.63 6.30
C THR A 178 -4.94 -3.94 6.66
N GLU A 179 -4.94 -2.61 6.86
CA GLU A 179 -6.16 -1.82 7.10
C GLU A 179 -7.19 -1.96 5.96
N ARG A 180 -6.73 -1.95 4.69
CA ARG A 180 -7.60 -2.11 3.52
C ARG A 180 -8.20 -3.52 3.44
N LEU A 181 -7.37 -4.55 3.64
CA LEU A 181 -7.82 -5.94 3.67
C LEU A 181 -8.78 -6.22 4.83
N GLN A 182 -8.54 -5.62 6.00
CA GLN A 182 -9.44 -5.70 7.15
C GLN A 182 -10.81 -5.11 6.83
N LYS A 183 -10.87 -3.91 6.23
CA LYS A 183 -12.14 -3.31 5.79
C LYS A 183 -12.88 -4.17 4.76
N GLN A 184 -12.17 -4.79 3.83
CA GLN A 184 -12.77 -5.72 2.86
C GLN A 184 -13.31 -6.98 3.54
N LEU A 185 -12.59 -7.53 4.53
CA LEU A 185 -13.02 -8.68 5.32
C LEU A 185 -14.29 -8.37 6.14
N ASP A 186 -14.37 -7.18 6.73
CA ASP A 186 -15.54 -6.78 7.53
C ASP A 186 -16.77 -6.54 6.65
N LEU A 187 -16.64 -5.89 5.50
CA LEU A 187 -17.71 -5.81 4.48
C LEU A 187 -18.15 -7.20 3.97
N ALA A 188 -17.21 -8.14 3.79
CA ALA A 188 -17.53 -9.52 3.43
C ALA A 188 -18.28 -10.26 4.54
N ARG A 189 -17.98 -9.98 5.82
CA ARG A 189 -18.72 -10.52 6.97
C ARG A 189 -20.13 -9.94 7.04
N GLU A 190 -20.30 -8.63 6.88
CA GLU A 190 -21.60 -7.95 6.86
C GLU A 190 -22.52 -8.51 5.77
N THR A 191 -22.01 -8.65 4.54
CA THR A 191 -22.76 -9.25 3.42
C THR A 191 -23.10 -10.72 3.67
N ILE A 192 -22.21 -11.51 4.28
CA ILE A 192 -22.53 -12.89 4.71
C ILE A 192 -23.65 -12.89 5.77
N THR A 193 -23.68 -11.94 6.70
CA THR A 193 -24.75 -11.85 7.70
C THR A 193 -26.10 -11.43 7.11
N ASP A 194 -26.11 -10.47 6.18
CA ASP A 194 -27.31 -10.04 5.44
C ASP A 194 -27.88 -11.19 4.57
N LEU A 195 -27.02 -11.91 3.84
CA LEU A 195 -27.43 -13.08 3.07
C LEU A 195 -27.99 -14.21 3.95
N LYS A 196 -27.44 -14.42 5.15
CA LYS A 196 -27.99 -15.37 6.13
C LYS A 196 -29.38 -14.93 6.62
N ALA A 197 -29.58 -13.65 6.91
CA ALA A 197 -30.88 -13.12 7.33
C ALA A 197 -31.94 -13.30 6.22
N LYS A 198 -31.62 -12.93 4.98
CA LYS A 198 -32.48 -13.14 3.80
C LYS A 198 -32.78 -14.62 3.55
N LEU A 199 -31.83 -15.51 3.82
CA LEU A 199 -32.05 -16.96 3.73
C LEU A 199 -33.03 -17.46 4.80
N SER A 200 -32.96 -16.97 6.05
CA SER A 200 -33.97 -17.28 7.07
C SER A 200 -35.36 -16.75 6.71
N GLU A 201 -35.47 -15.49 6.25
CA GLU A 201 -36.74 -14.90 5.79
C GLU A 201 -37.35 -15.72 4.64
N THR A 202 -36.52 -16.13 3.67
CA THR A 202 -36.95 -16.98 2.55
C THR A 202 -37.44 -18.34 3.04
N ASN A 203 -36.80 -18.93 4.05
CA ASN A 203 -37.25 -20.19 4.65
C ASN A 203 -38.57 -20.03 5.41
N GLU A 204 -38.78 -18.94 6.15
CA GLU A 204 -40.07 -18.64 6.77
C GLU A 204 -41.20 -18.45 5.75
N LEU A 205 -40.94 -17.71 4.67
CA LEU A 205 -41.90 -17.54 3.57
C LEU A 205 -42.23 -18.89 2.94
N LYS A 206 -41.22 -19.76 2.72
CA LYS A 206 -41.43 -21.12 2.20
C LYS A 206 -42.28 -21.98 3.15
N ILE A 207 -42.10 -21.88 4.46
CA ILE A 207 -42.96 -22.56 5.46
C ILE A 207 -44.40 -22.05 5.35
N LYS A 208 -44.61 -20.73 5.36
CA LYS A 208 -45.94 -20.11 5.21
C LYS A 208 -46.62 -20.51 3.89
N THR A 209 -45.89 -20.59 2.79
CA THR A 209 -46.40 -21.08 1.49
C THR A 209 -46.78 -22.55 1.54
N LEU A 210 -46.03 -23.41 2.23
CA LEU A 210 -46.40 -24.82 2.42
C LEU A 210 -47.66 -24.98 3.30
N GLU A 211 -47.83 -24.16 4.32
CA GLU A 211 -49.03 -24.11 5.16
C GLU A 211 -50.25 -23.64 4.37
N GLN A 212 -50.12 -22.57 3.58
CA GLN A 212 -51.17 -22.10 2.67
C GLN A 212 -51.55 -23.16 1.62
N ASN A 213 -50.58 -23.89 1.08
CA ASN A 213 -50.87 -24.98 0.14
C ASN A 213 -51.65 -26.13 0.81
N ARG A 214 -51.35 -26.46 2.08
CA ARG A 214 -52.13 -27.45 2.85
C ARG A 214 -53.57 -26.99 3.06
N THR A 215 -53.80 -25.73 3.48
CA THR A 215 -55.16 -25.22 3.67
C THR A 215 -55.94 -25.10 2.37
N ILE A 216 -55.28 -24.75 1.25
CA ILE A 216 -55.88 -24.81 -0.10
C ILE A 216 -56.27 -26.26 -0.46
N GLU A 217 -55.44 -27.26 -0.14
CA GLU A 217 -55.76 -28.66 -0.41
C GLU A 217 -56.93 -29.16 0.45
N GLU A 218 -57.01 -28.75 1.71
CA GLU A 218 -58.15 -29.02 2.61
C GLU A 218 -59.44 -28.36 2.12
N LEU A 219 -59.37 -27.09 1.70
CA LEU A 219 -60.50 -26.36 1.11
C LEU A 219 -60.95 -26.98 -0.22
N ARG A 220 -60.03 -27.46 -1.06
CA ARG A 220 -60.39 -28.23 -2.27
C ARG A 220 -61.09 -29.54 -1.92
N LYS A 221 -60.64 -30.25 -0.88
CA LYS A 221 -61.29 -31.48 -0.39
C LYS A 221 -62.69 -31.21 0.19
N SER A 222 -62.90 -30.09 0.90
CA SER A 222 -64.21 -29.72 1.42
C SER A 222 -65.15 -29.21 0.31
N GLN A 223 -64.65 -28.43 -0.65
CA GLN A 223 -65.37 -28.01 -1.85
C GLN A 223 -65.84 -29.24 -2.65
N GLY A 224 -64.96 -30.20 -2.94
CA GLY A 224 -65.33 -31.43 -3.65
C GLY A 224 -66.34 -32.31 -2.89
N LYS A 225 -66.36 -32.26 -1.55
CA LYS A 225 -67.45 -32.88 -0.74
C LYS A 225 -68.76 -32.11 -0.91
N LEU A 226 -68.72 -30.78 -0.82
CA LEU A 226 -69.89 -29.91 -0.96
C LEU A 226 -70.52 -30.02 -2.35
N GLU A 227 -69.70 -30.10 -3.40
CA GLU A 227 -70.13 -30.27 -4.79
C GLU A 227 -70.84 -31.63 -5.00
N ARG A 228 -70.29 -32.73 -4.44
CA ARG A 228 -70.99 -34.03 -4.41
C ARG A 228 -72.30 -34.00 -3.62
N MET A 229 -72.40 -33.19 -2.56
CA MET A 229 -73.65 -33.00 -1.81
C MET A 229 -74.66 -32.18 -2.62
N LYS A 230 -74.21 -31.12 -3.30
CA LYS A 230 -74.99 -30.31 -4.23
C LYS A 230 -75.55 -31.17 -5.36
N GLU A 231 -74.73 -31.96 -6.05
CA GLU A 231 -75.21 -32.88 -7.10
C GLU A 231 -76.27 -33.85 -6.59
N LYS A 232 -76.10 -34.41 -5.38
CA LYS A 232 -77.11 -35.29 -4.76
C LYS A 232 -78.41 -34.55 -4.49
N ALA A 233 -78.34 -33.33 -3.95
CA ALA A 233 -79.49 -32.48 -3.69
C ALA A 233 -80.19 -32.04 -5.00
N GLU A 234 -79.44 -31.75 -6.06
CA GLU A 234 -79.99 -31.43 -7.39
C GLU A 234 -80.68 -32.65 -8.03
N LYS A 235 -80.09 -33.85 -7.90
CA LYS A 235 -80.72 -35.13 -8.32
C LYS A 235 -82.01 -35.42 -7.53
N GLN A 236 -82.01 -35.17 -6.21
CA GLN A 236 -83.23 -35.28 -5.40
C GLN A 236 -84.28 -34.22 -5.78
N LEU A 237 -83.88 -32.97 -5.97
CA LEU A 237 -84.77 -31.86 -6.35
C LEU A 237 -85.42 -32.10 -7.71
N THR A 238 -84.66 -32.62 -8.69
CA THR A 238 -85.19 -32.99 -10.00
C THR A 238 -86.15 -34.19 -9.93
N SER A 239 -85.87 -35.19 -9.09
CA SER A 239 -86.83 -36.28 -8.78
C SER A 239 -88.13 -35.74 -8.18
N VAL A 240 -88.04 -34.97 -7.09
CA VAL A 240 -89.21 -34.38 -6.41
C VAL A 240 -89.99 -33.45 -7.34
N LYS A 241 -89.31 -32.69 -8.20
CA LYS A 241 -89.95 -31.85 -9.23
C LYS A 241 -90.69 -32.69 -10.28
N SER A 242 -90.13 -33.83 -10.70
CA SER A 242 -90.81 -34.73 -11.64
C SER A 242 -92.01 -35.44 -11.00
N GLU A 243 -91.92 -35.84 -9.74
CA GLU A 243 -93.03 -36.38 -8.95
C GLU A 243 -94.14 -35.33 -8.74
N LEU A 244 -93.76 -34.07 -8.47
CA LEU A 244 -94.70 -32.96 -8.34
C LEU A 244 -95.43 -32.70 -9.66
N LEU A 245 -94.72 -32.64 -10.80
CA LEU A 245 -95.32 -32.50 -12.13
C LEU A 245 -96.27 -33.67 -12.46
N LEU A 246 -95.94 -34.90 -12.05
CA LEU A 246 -96.83 -36.05 -12.21
C LEU A 246 -98.09 -35.94 -11.33
N LYS A 247 -97.96 -35.46 -10.09
CA LYS A 247 -99.11 -35.18 -9.21
C LYS A 247 -99.97 -34.03 -9.71
N GLU A 248 -99.35 -32.97 -10.24
CA GLU A 248 -100.03 -31.81 -10.84
C GLU A 248 -100.83 -32.22 -12.08
N ARG A 249 -100.24 -33.02 -12.98
CA ARG A 249 -100.94 -33.60 -14.13
C ARG A 249 -102.14 -34.45 -13.69
N LYS A 250 -101.96 -35.37 -12.76
CA LYS A 250 -103.07 -36.19 -12.21
C LYS A 250 -104.17 -35.35 -11.59
N ALA A 251 -103.81 -34.36 -10.75
CA ALA A 251 -104.77 -33.45 -10.15
C ALA A 251 -105.53 -32.62 -11.19
N ASN A 252 -104.87 -32.22 -12.30
CA ASN A 252 -105.53 -31.51 -13.39
C ASN A 252 -106.41 -32.42 -14.26
N GLU A 253 -106.00 -33.67 -14.51
CA GLU A 253 -106.85 -34.69 -15.13
C GLU A 253 -108.10 -34.97 -14.29
N ASP A 254 -107.95 -35.13 -12.97
CA ASP A 254 -109.08 -35.37 -12.06
C ASP A 254 -109.97 -34.13 -11.91
N LYS A 255 -109.40 -32.92 -11.99
CA LYS A 255 -110.15 -31.66 -12.10
C LYS A 255 -110.95 -31.58 -13.41
N GLU A 256 -110.38 -31.96 -14.55
CA GLU A 256 -111.12 -31.98 -15.82
C GLU A 256 -112.17 -33.10 -15.85
N LYS A 257 -111.90 -34.29 -15.28
CA LYS A 257 -112.94 -35.33 -15.07
C LYS A 257 -114.11 -34.81 -14.24
N THR A 258 -113.83 -34.19 -13.09
CA THR A 258 -114.88 -33.65 -12.21
C THR A 258 -115.64 -32.50 -12.85
N LYS A 259 -114.98 -31.62 -13.60
CA LYS A 259 -115.60 -30.58 -14.44
C LYS A 259 -116.49 -31.19 -15.54
N ASN A 260 -116.03 -32.21 -16.25
CA ASN A 260 -116.84 -32.88 -17.28
C ASN A 260 -118.08 -33.55 -16.65
N THR A 261 -117.96 -34.21 -15.50
CA THR A 261 -119.13 -34.75 -14.78
C THR A 261 -120.08 -33.65 -14.30
N LEU A 262 -119.55 -32.49 -13.90
CA LEU A 262 -120.34 -31.32 -13.52
C LEU A 262 -121.10 -30.76 -14.74
N GLU A 263 -120.49 -30.69 -15.91
CA GLU A 263 -121.14 -30.25 -17.15
C GLU A 263 -122.28 -31.19 -17.57
N VAL A 264 -122.07 -32.52 -17.49
CA VAL A 264 -123.13 -33.52 -17.73
C VAL A 264 -124.31 -33.29 -16.77
N VAL A 265 -124.08 -33.27 -15.46
CA VAL A 265 -125.13 -33.03 -14.45
C VAL A 265 -125.80 -31.66 -14.65
N THR A 266 -125.04 -30.63 -15.04
CA THR A 266 -125.60 -29.29 -15.35
C THR A 266 -126.49 -29.32 -16.59
N SER A 267 -126.17 -30.14 -17.59
CA SER A 267 -127.00 -30.35 -18.78
C SER A 267 -128.30 -31.10 -18.44
N GLU A 268 -128.22 -32.14 -17.61
CA GLU A 268 -129.39 -32.88 -17.10
C GLU A 268 -130.32 -31.96 -16.30
N ILE A 269 -129.77 -31.11 -15.43
CA ILE A 269 -130.53 -30.09 -14.68
C ILE A 269 -131.22 -29.09 -15.62
N LYS A 270 -130.58 -28.69 -16.74
CA LYS A 270 -131.23 -27.84 -17.75
C LYS A 270 -132.42 -28.55 -18.41
N VAL A 271 -132.26 -29.81 -18.79
CA VAL A 271 -133.34 -30.63 -19.39
C VAL A 271 -134.51 -30.82 -18.41
N LEU A 272 -134.22 -31.13 -17.15
CA LEU A 272 -135.21 -31.23 -16.08
C LEU A 272 -135.94 -29.90 -15.81
N LYS A 273 -135.24 -28.76 -15.89
CA LYS A 273 -135.88 -27.44 -15.80
C LYS A 273 -136.81 -27.15 -16.97
N THR A 274 -136.44 -27.53 -18.20
CA THR A 274 -137.31 -27.32 -19.37
C THR A 274 -138.58 -28.20 -19.31
N THR A 275 -138.47 -29.47 -18.94
CA THR A 275 -139.64 -30.35 -18.81
C THR A 275 -140.56 -29.92 -17.66
N LEU A 276 -140.01 -29.47 -16.53
CA LEU A 276 -140.79 -28.87 -15.44
C LEU A 276 -141.55 -27.62 -15.90
N ALA A 277 -140.94 -26.76 -16.70
CA ALA A 277 -141.58 -25.55 -17.22
C ALA A 277 -142.73 -25.87 -18.21
N GLU A 278 -142.60 -26.92 -19.01
CA GLU A 278 -143.68 -27.41 -19.89
C GLU A 278 -144.85 -28.02 -19.09
N LEU A 279 -144.57 -28.78 -18.03
CA LEU A 279 -145.60 -29.29 -17.12
C LEU A 279 -146.34 -28.15 -16.42
N ALA A 280 -145.63 -27.17 -15.87
CA ALA A 280 -146.21 -25.98 -15.22
C ALA A 280 -147.00 -25.08 -16.20
N LYS A 281 -146.75 -25.19 -17.51
CA LYS A 281 -147.55 -24.52 -18.56
C LYS A 281 -148.83 -25.30 -18.86
N ARG A 282 -148.77 -26.64 -18.97
CA ARG A 282 -149.95 -27.50 -19.12
C ARG A 282 -150.89 -27.40 -17.92
N GLU A 283 -150.36 -27.40 -16.71
CA GLU A 283 -151.11 -27.24 -15.47
C GLU A 283 -151.91 -25.93 -15.48
N ARG A 284 -151.28 -24.82 -15.88
CA ARG A 284 -151.95 -23.51 -16.00
C ARG A 284 -153.08 -23.53 -17.03
N GLN A 285 -152.85 -24.12 -18.21
CA GLN A 285 -153.90 -24.24 -19.24
C GLN A 285 -155.09 -25.10 -18.79
N LEU A 286 -154.84 -26.16 -18.00
CA LEU A 286 -155.90 -26.98 -17.39
C LEU A 286 -156.65 -26.20 -16.30
N ALA A 287 -155.95 -25.44 -15.47
CA ALA A 287 -156.57 -24.57 -14.45
C ALA A 287 -157.44 -23.48 -15.10
N ASP A 288 -156.92 -22.78 -16.11
CA ASP A 288 -157.65 -21.73 -16.86
C ASP A 288 -158.92 -22.31 -17.53
N PHE A 289 -158.81 -23.49 -18.16
CA PHE A 289 -159.97 -24.19 -18.75
C PHE A 289 -161.01 -24.56 -17.69
N ARG A 290 -160.58 -25.12 -16.56
CA ARG A 290 -161.44 -25.52 -15.44
C ARG A 290 -162.15 -24.30 -14.83
N GLU A 291 -161.49 -23.15 -14.76
CA GLU A 291 -162.08 -21.89 -14.32
C GLU A 291 -163.16 -21.40 -15.30
N VAL A 292 -162.88 -21.39 -16.61
CA VAL A 292 -163.84 -20.97 -17.65
C VAL A 292 -165.09 -21.85 -17.65
N VAL A 293 -164.95 -23.18 -17.58
CA VAL A 293 -166.09 -24.09 -17.54
C VAL A 293 -166.90 -23.91 -16.25
N SER A 294 -166.23 -23.74 -15.10
CA SER A 294 -166.91 -23.43 -13.82
C SER A 294 -167.72 -22.12 -13.91
N ARG A 295 -167.17 -21.10 -14.56
CA ARG A 295 -167.82 -19.79 -14.79
C ARG A 295 -169.05 -19.92 -15.70
N MET A 296 -168.97 -20.71 -16.77
CA MET A 296 -170.11 -20.96 -17.68
C MET A 296 -171.24 -21.76 -17.03
N LEU A 297 -170.92 -22.67 -16.10
CA LEU A 297 -171.92 -23.48 -15.39
C LEU A 297 -172.54 -22.77 -14.17
N GLY A 298 -172.22 -21.49 -13.93
CA GLY A 298 -172.71 -20.73 -12.78
C GLY A 298 -172.28 -21.34 -11.43
N LEU A 299 -171.13 -22.03 -11.39
CA LEU A 299 -170.54 -22.56 -10.17
C LEU A 299 -169.72 -21.44 -9.48
N ASN A 300 -169.78 -21.35 -8.16
CA ASN A 300 -169.14 -20.26 -7.42
C ASN A 300 -167.62 -20.49 -7.32
N ILE A 301 -166.86 -19.70 -8.08
CA ILE A 301 -165.40 -19.84 -8.29
C ILE A 301 -164.60 -19.44 -7.03
N ALA A 302 -165.22 -18.82 -6.02
CA ALA A 302 -164.55 -18.44 -4.78
C ALA A 302 -164.14 -19.64 -3.87
N SER A 303 -164.44 -20.88 -4.27
CA SER A 303 -164.08 -22.11 -3.55
C SER A 303 -162.91 -22.82 -4.23
N LEU A 304 -161.77 -22.91 -3.55
CA LEU A 304 -160.48 -23.41 -4.09
C LEU A 304 -160.45 -24.94 -4.39
N ALA A 305 -161.55 -25.66 -4.15
CA ALA A 305 -161.65 -27.10 -4.34
C ALA A 305 -163.02 -27.49 -4.92
N LEU A 306 -163.36 -26.95 -6.09
CA LEU A 306 -164.51 -27.42 -6.86
C LEU A 306 -164.23 -28.85 -7.38
N PRO A 307 -164.96 -29.89 -6.96
CA PRO A 307 -164.70 -31.26 -7.41
C PRO A 307 -165.12 -31.43 -8.87
N ASP A 308 -164.35 -32.16 -9.68
CA ASP A 308 -164.63 -32.31 -11.11
C ASP A 308 -166.00 -32.96 -11.38
N TYR A 309 -166.48 -33.80 -10.46
CA TYR A 309 -167.80 -34.39 -10.58
C TYR A 309 -168.92 -33.33 -10.55
N GLU A 310 -168.79 -32.21 -9.82
CA GLU A 310 -169.85 -31.17 -9.78
C GLU A 310 -169.98 -30.42 -11.12
N ILE A 311 -168.84 -30.19 -11.78
CA ILE A 311 -168.76 -29.64 -13.14
C ILE A 311 -169.44 -30.62 -14.11
N ILE A 312 -169.12 -31.91 -13.99
CA ILE A 312 -169.70 -32.98 -14.81
C ILE A 312 -171.20 -33.11 -14.58
N THR A 313 -171.70 -33.17 -13.34
CA THR A 313 -173.14 -33.34 -13.05
C THR A 313 -173.98 -32.15 -13.55
N ARG A 314 -173.45 -30.91 -13.52
CA ARG A 314 -174.15 -29.76 -14.14
C ARG A 314 -174.13 -29.80 -15.66
N LEU A 315 -173.04 -30.26 -16.29
CA LEU A 315 -173.00 -30.51 -17.73
C LEU A 315 -173.99 -31.60 -18.14
N GLU A 316 -174.03 -32.72 -17.40
CA GLU A 316 -174.98 -33.81 -17.63
C GLU A 316 -176.44 -33.35 -17.49
N GLY A 317 -176.75 -32.48 -16.51
CA GLY A 317 -178.06 -31.85 -16.36
C GLY A 317 -178.45 -30.93 -17.52
N LEU A 318 -177.51 -30.14 -18.05
CA LEU A 318 -177.69 -29.31 -19.25
C LEU A 318 -177.88 -30.17 -20.52
N ILE A 319 -177.14 -31.27 -20.63
CA ILE A 319 -177.25 -32.23 -21.74
C ILE A 319 -178.61 -32.94 -21.71
N HIS A 320 -179.14 -33.28 -20.53
CA HIS A 320 -180.51 -33.82 -20.39
C HIS A 320 -181.59 -32.81 -20.80
N TYR A 321 -181.42 -31.52 -20.50
CA TYR A 321 -182.43 -30.50 -20.83
C TYR A 321 -182.55 -30.20 -22.33
N HIS A 322 -181.49 -30.46 -23.11
CA HIS A 322 -181.44 -30.13 -24.55
C HIS A 322 -181.85 -31.25 -25.51
N GLN A 323 -182.34 -32.40 -25.02
CA GLN A 323 -182.70 -33.55 -25.87
C GLN A 323 -184.00 -33.40 -26.71
N HIS A 324 -184.70 -32.26 -26.69
CA HIS A 324 -186.05 -32.15 -27.27
C HIS A 324 -186.24 -31.34 -28.58
N HIS A 325 -185.25 -30.64 -29.15
CA HIS A 325 -185.41 -29.98 -30.46
C HIS A 325 -184.12 -29.92 -31.33
N CYS A 326 -184.21 -30.39 -32.59
CA CYS A 326 -183.22 -30.38 -33.70
C CYS A 326 -181.90 -31.16 -33.45
N PHE A 327 -181.45 -32.21 -34.17
CA PHE A 327 -181.51 -32.63 -35.59
C PHE A 327 -180.81 -31.67 -36.58
N PRO A 328 -179.98 -32.16 -37.55
CA PRO A 328 -178.94 -33.20 -37.47
C PRO A 328 -177.58 -32.76 -38.10
N CYS A 329 -176.68 -33.72 -38.35
CA CYS A 329 -175.47 -33.67 -39.22
C CYS A 329 -174.12 -33.17 -38.62
N VAL A 330 -172.92 -33.54 -39.15
CA VAL A 330 -172.39 -34.85 -39.65
C VAL A 330 -170.88 -34.74 -40.01
N CYS A 331 -170.06 -35.76 -39.69
CA CYS A 331 -168.69 -36.02 -40.24
C CYS A 331 -167.57 -34.96 -39.97
N LEU A 332 -166.25 -35.15 -40.21
CA LEU A 332 -165.41 -36.22 -40.78
C LEU A 332 -163.92 -36.11 -40.27
N LYS A 333 -163.24 -37.24 -39.99
CA LYS A 333 -161.88 -37.71 -40.43
C LYS A 333 -160.50 -37.00 -40.29
N ASP A 334 -159.47 -37.89 -40.36
CA ASP A 334 -158.12 -37.79 -40.99
C ASP A 334 -156.97 -37.03 -40.26
N MET A 335 -155.65 -37.33 -40.40
CA MET A 335 -154.84 -38.50 -40.87
C MET A 335 -153.32 -38.26 -40.56
N ALA A 336 -152.43 -39.21 -40.98
CA ALA A 336 -150.94 -39.17 -41.02
C ALA A 336 -150.19 -39.62 -39.72
N ARG A 337 -149.24 -40.58 -39.64
CA ARG A 337 -148.21 -41.23 -40.53
C ARG A 337 -147.11 -40.28 -41.05
N ALA A 338 -145.81 -40.60 -41.12
CA ALA A 338 -145.01 -41.76 -40.66
C ALA A 338 -143.47 -41.37 -40.56
N PRO A 339 -142.43 -42.10 -41.04
CA PRO A 339 -141.56 -42.92 -40.17
C PRO A 339 -140.01 -42.83 -40.37
N GLU A 340 -139.27 -43.55 -39.50
CA GLU A 340 -138.04 -44.40 -39.72
C GLU A 340 -136.67 -43.88 -40.27
N GLU A 341 -135.65 -44.75 -40.10
CA GLU A 341 -134.30 -44.81 -40.74
C GLU A 341 -133.18 -43.82 -40.30
N HIS A 342 -131.86 -44.12 -40.28
CA HIS A 342 -131.07 -45.38 -40.19
C HIS A 342 -129.53 -45.10 -39.99
N SER A 343 -128.77 -46.05 -39.40
CA SER A 343 -127.40 -46.49 -39.81
C SER A 343 -126.08 -45.65 -39.62
N GLN A 344 -125.00 -46.35 -39.17
CA GLN A 344 -123.55 -46.21 -39.57
C GLN A 344 -122.74 -44.93 -39.20
N ARG A 345 -121.37 -44.87 -39.13
CA ARG A 345 -120.21 -45.80 -38.98
C ARG A 345 -118.93 -44.95 -38.69
N ASN A 346 -117.79 -45.59 -38.38
CA ASN A 346 -116.38 -45.12 -38.33
C ASN A 346 -115.91 -44.67 -36.92
N ILE A 347 -114.87 -45.24 -36.28
CA ILE A 347 -113.48 -45.63 -36.67
C ILE A 347 -112.56 -44.41 -36.80
N GLU A 348 -111.66 -44.22 -35.82
CA GLU A 348 -110.20 -44.17 -36.02
C GLU A 348 -109.41 -44.25 -34.68
N LEU A 349 -108.21 -44.81 -34.75
CA LEU A 349 -107.19 -45.10 -33.72
C LEU A 349 -105.84 -45.20 -34.47
N PRO A 350 -104.67 -45.13 -33.83
CA PRO A 350 -104.16 -44.11 -32.90
C PRO A 350 -102.78 -43.58 -33.35
N HIS A 351 -102.21 -42.57 -32.67
CA HIS A 351 -100.79 -42.56 -32.24
C HIS A 351 -100.46 -41.40 -31.30
#